data_AF-A0A0F8W9P2-F1
#
_entry.id   AF-A0A0F8W9P2-F1
#
_cell.length_a   1.000
_cell.length_b   1.000
_cell.length_c   1.000
_cell.angle_alpha   90.00
_cell.angle_beta   90.00
_cell.angle_gamma   90.00
#
_symmetry.space_group_name_H-M   'P 1'
#
loop_
_entity.id
_entity.type
_entity.pdbx_description
1 polymer ?
#
loop_
_entity_poly.entity_id
_entity_poly.type
_entity_poly.pdbx_seq_one_letter_code
_entity_poly.pdbx_strand_id
1 'polypeptide(L)' 'FTGVLASSLSKGEPLVKSVKYATIAASIAVTRKGAQNSMPYLIEIEERIKELNI' A
#
# COMPACT_ATOMS: atom_id res chain seq x y z
N PHE A 1 -4.97 0.05 -3.89
CA PHE A 1 -4.82 1.51 -3.85
C PHE A 1 -5.82 2.16 -2.90
N THR A 2 -7.11 2.33 -3.27
CA THR A 2 -8.07 3.18 -2.54
C THR A 2 -8.24 2.81 -1.07
N GLY A 3 -8.37 1.53 -0.73
CA GLY A 3 -8.51 1.10 0.67
C GLY A 3 -7.28 1.46 1.53
N VAL A 4 -6.08 1.34 0.97
CA VAL A 4 -4.83 1.69 1.65
C VAL A 4 -4.67 3.21 1.78
N LEU A 5 -5.05 3.96 0.73
CA LEU A 5 -5.08 5.42 0.78
C LEU A 5 -6.02 5.92 1.88
N ALA A 6 -7.26 5.42 1.89
CA ALA A 6 -8.26 5.78 2.89
C ALA A 6 -7.81 5.42 4.31
N SER A 7 -7.23 4.23 4.51
CA SER A 7 -6.70 3.79 5.80
C SER A 7 -5.52 4.64 6.29
N SER A 8 -4.63 5.05 5.38
CA SER A 8 -3.50 5.92 5.73
C SER A 8 -3.99 7.33 6.09
N LEU A 9 -4.89 7.91 5.29
CA LEU A 9 -5.46 9.24 5.56
C LEU A 9 -6.28 9.25 6.86
N SER A 10 -7.05 8.18 7.16
CA SER A 10 -7.81 8.10 8.41
C SER A 10 -6.93 8.07 9.66
N LYS A 11 -5.64 7.75 9.51
CA LYS A 11 -4.63 7.81 10.58
C LYS A 11 -3.98 9.19 10.71
N GLY A 12 -4.39 10.18 9.91
CA GLY A 12 -3.82 11.54 9.92
C GLY A 12 -2.51 11.68 9.15
N GLU A 13 -2.18 10.70 8.31
CA GLU A 13 -0.94 10.75 7.54
C GLU A 13 -0.99 11.81 6.42
N PRO A 14 0.14 12.48 6.10
CA PRO A 14 0.19 13.43 5.01
C PRO A 14 -0.18 12.80 3.67
N LEU A 15 -0.95 13.51 2.84
CA LEU A 15 -1.43 13.02 1.54
C LEU A 15 -0.32 12.41 0.68
N VAL A 16 0.85 13.07 0.59
CA VAL A 16 1.99 12.57 -0.20
C VAL A 16 2.47 11.21 0.32
N LYS A 17 2.56 11.04 1.64
CA LYS A 17 2.92 9.75 2.27
C LYS A 17 1.84 8.71 1.98
N SER A 18 0.57 9.05 2.15
CA SER A 18 -0.55 8.14 1.92
C SER A 18 -0.65 7.68 0.46
N VAL A 19 -0.40 8.55 -0.51
CA VAL A 19 -0.39 8.20 -1.94
C VAL A 19 0.76 7.26 -2.27
N LYS A 20 1.98 7.54 -1.77
CA LYS A 20 3.12 6.61 -1.94
C LYS A 20 2.80 5.23 -1.36
N TYR A 21 2.29 5.21 -0.13
CA TYR A 21 1.92 3.99 0.59
C TYR A 21 0.87 3.16 -0.18
N ALA A 22 -0.20 3.83 -0.65
CA ALA A 22 -1.25 3.21 -1.44
C ALA A 22 -0.79 2.69 -2.81
N THR A 23 0.18 3.38 -3.42
CA THR A 23 0.79 2.98 -4.70
C THR A 23 1.64 1.74 -4.53
N ILE A 24 2.45 1.68 -3.47
CA ILE A 24 3.28 0.51 -3.17
C ILE A 24 2.40 -0.71 -2.90
N ALA A 25 1.34 -0.57 -2.10
CA ALA A 25 0.38 -1.65 -1.89
C ALA A 25 -0.29 -2.10 -3.19
N ALA A 26 -0.65 -1.18 -4.09
CA ALA A 26 -1.19 -1.53 -5.40
C ALA A 26 -0.19 -2.29 -6.26
N SER A 27 1.10 -1.93 -6.20
CA SER A 27 2.17 -2.62 -6.93
C SER A 27 2.34 -4.08 -6.51
N ILE A 28 2.02 -4.42 -5.26
CA ILE A 28 2.01 -5.80 -4.77
C ILE A 28 0.75 -6.51 -5.26
N ALA A 29 -0.42 -5.86 -5.15
CA ALA A 29 -1.69 -6.48 -5.53
C ALA A 29 -1.73 -6.93 -6.99
N VAL A 30 -1.14 -6.14 -7.92
CA VAL A 30 -1.13 -6.47 -9.35
C VAL A 30 -0.24 -7.66 -9.72
N THR A 31 0.56 -8.20 -8.79
CA THR A 31 1.39 -9.40 -9.05
C THR A 31 0.69 -10.71 -8.66
N ARG A 32 -0.52 -10.63 -8.08
CA ARG A 32 -1.28 -11.78 -7.56
C ARG A 32 -2.61 -11.91 -8.30
N LYS A 33 -3.14 -13.14 -8.38
CA LYS A 33 -4.47 -13.39 -8.95
C LYS A 33 -5.57 -13.12 -7.93
N GLY A 34 -6.71 -12.62 -8.41
CA GLY A 34 -7.91 -12.39 -7.59
C GLY A 34 -8.02 -10.95 -7.08
N ALA A 35 -9.22 -10.56 -6.64
CA ALA A 35 -9.48 -9.22 -6.11
C ALA A 35 -9.10 -9.13 -4.63
N GLN A 36 -9.92 -9.66 -3.72
CA GLN A 36 -9.63 -9.62 -2.28
C GLN A 36 -8.38 -10.44 -1.91
N ASN A 37 -8.21 -11.59 -2.56
CA ASN A 37 -7.07 -12.48 -2.31
C ASN A 37 -5.71 -11.87 -2.72
N SER A 38 -5.70 -10.84 -3.58
CA SER A 38 -4.46 -10.17 -3.97
C SER A 38 -4.10 -9.00 -3.03
N MET A 39 -4.98 -8.63 -2.10
CA MET A 39 -4.73 -7.52 -1.19
C MET A 39 -3.50 -7.82 -0.32
N PRO A 40 -2.52 -6.92 -0.26
CA PRO A 40 -1.34 -7.10 0.58
C PRO A 40 -1.66 -6.87 2.06
N TYR A 41 -0.89 -7.53 2.91
CA TYR A 41 -0.83 -7.24 4.34
C TYR A 41 0.06 -6.03 4.62
N LEU A 42 -0.10 -5.43 5.80
CA LEU A 42 0.68 -4.27 6.24
C LEU A 42 2.20 -4.54 6.17
N ILE A 43 2.63 -5.70 6.66
CA ILE A 43 4.05 -6.07 6.70
C ILE A 43 4.68 -6.10 5.30
N GLU A 44 3.95 -6.59 4.29
CA GLU A 44 4.43 -6.70 2.91
C GLU A 44 4.63 -5.30 2.28
N ILE A 45 3.78 -4.33 2.67
CA ILE A 45 3.92 -2.95 2.22
C ILE A 45 5.15 -2.30 2.87
N GLU A 46 5.35 -2.50 4.17
CA GLU A 46 6.53 -1.98 4.91
C GLU A 46 7.84 -2.58 4.40
N GLU A 47 7.87 -3.89 4.10
CA GLU A 47 9.02 -4.56 3.50
C GLU A 47 9.33 -3.97 2.13
N ARG A 48 8.33 -3.81 1.27
CA ARG A 48 8.53 -3.21 -0.05
C ARG A 48 9.01 -1.75 0.01
N ILE A 49 8.56 -0.97 0.99
CA ILE A 49 9.05 0.40 1.20
C ILE A 49 10.55 0.38 1.53
N LYS A 50 10.97 -0.51 2.45
CA LYS A 50 12.39 -0.68 2.80
C LYS A 50 13.21 -1.11 1.58
N GLU A 51 12.73 -2.06 0.78
CA GLU A 51 13.42 -2.51 -0.45
C GLU A 51 13.64 -1.37 -1.46
N LEU A 52 12.67 -0.47 -1.59
CA LEU A 52 12.73 0.62 -2.57
C LEU A 52 13.54 1.83 -2.08
N ASN A 53 13.97 1.87 -0.81
CA ASN A 53 14.65 3.00 -0.17
C ASN A 53 13.91 4.34 -0.34
N ILE A 54 12.57 4.34 -0.21
CA ILE A 54 11.70 5.53 -0.36
C ILE A 54 11.11 5.96 0.98
#